data_AF-G3IN78-F1
#
_entry.id   AF-G3IN78-F1
#
_cell.length_a   1.000
_cell.length_b   1.000
_cell.length_c   1.000
_cell.angle_alpha   90.00
_cell.angle_beta   90.00
_cell.angle_gamma   90.00
#
_symmetry.space_group_name_H-M   'P 1'
#
loop_
_entity.id
_entity.type
_entity.pdbx_description
1 polymer ?
#
loop_
_entity_poly.entity_id
_entity_poly.type
_entity_poly.pdbx_seq_one_letter_code
_entity_poly.pdbx_strand_id
1 'polypeptide(L)'
;MTNNGHTVQITLPPSMQMTDSEGIVYKANQLHMHWGGAFLELSGSEHTINGIRRVIEIHIVHFNSKYRTYEEAKSQANGLSVLAILIEQGTLCIKMTQ
;
A
#
# COMPACT_ATOMS: atom_id res chain seq x y z
N MET A 1 12.14 1.75 10.22
CA MET A 1 12.21 2.21 8.82
C MET A 1 13.50 1.67 8.23
N THR A 2 13.44 1.10 7.03
CA THR A 2 14.58 0.44 6.38
C THR A 2 14.58 0.77 4.88
N ASN A 3 15.73 1.15 4.33
CA ASN A 3 15.96 1.12 2.89
C ASN A 3 16.41 -0.30 2.52
N ASN A 4 15.64 -1.00 1.71
CA ASN A 4 15.91 -2.39 1.31
C ASN A 4 16.51 -2.53 -0.10
N GLY A 5 16.97 -1.43 -0.70
CA GLY A 5 17.48 -1.39 -2.08
C GLY A 5 16.42 -1.20 -3.16
N HIS A 6 15.13 -1.31 -2.81
CA HIS A 6 14.01 -1.16 -3.73
C HIS A 6 13.02 -0.08 -3.29
N THR A 7 12.84 0.11 -1.99
CA THR A 7 11.89 1.06 -1.41
C THR A 7 12.32 1.48 0.00
N VAL A 8 11.66 2.50 0.55
CA VAL A 8 11.66 2.78 1.98
C VAL A 8 10.48 2.03 2.60
N GLN A 9 10.78 1.06 3.47
CA GLN A 9 9.78 0.27 4.17
C GLN A 9 9.69 0.66 5.65
N ILE A 10 8.47 0.75 6.17
CA ILE A 10 8.17 1.01 7.58
C ILE A 10 7.32 -0.13 8.10
N THR A 11 7.80 -0.84 9.12
CA THR A 11 6.99 -1.82 9.86
C THR A 11 5.94 -1.11 10.68
N LEU A 12 4.69 -1.58 10.60
CA LEU A 12 3.55 -0.99 11.30
C LEU A 12 3.16 -1.83 12.53
N PRO A 13 2.61 -1.21 13.59
CA PRO A 13 2.19 -1.93 14.77
C PRO A 13 0.91 -2.75 14.51
N PRO A 14 0.74 -3.94 15.10
CA PRO A 14 -0.47 -4.77 14.95
C PRO A 14 -1.76 -4.15 15.47
N SER A 15 -1.66 -3.06 16.25
CA SER A 15 -2.79 -2.27 16.72
C SER A 15 -3.47 -1.47 15.60
N MET A 16 -2.78 -1.25 14.47
CA MET A 16 -3.34 -0.59 13.30
C MET A 16 -4.09 -1.61 12.45
N GLN A 17 -5.36 -1.33 12.17
CA GLN A 17 -6.25 -2.24 11.46
C GLN A 17 -7.16 -1.48 10.50
N MET A 18 -7.63 -2.19 9.49
CA MET A 18 -8.63 -1.75 8.53
C MET A 18 -9.76 -2.78 8.52
N THR A 19 -10.97 -2.32 8.30
CA THR A 19 -12.13 -3.19 8.07
C THR A 19 -12.66 -2.90 6.67
N ASP A 20 -12.87 -3.95 5.88
CA ASP A 20 -13.44 -3.81 4.54
C ASP A 20 -14.97 -3.66 4.58
N SER A 21 -15.58 -3.57 3.40
CA SER A 21 -17.02 -3.40 3.24
C SER A 21 -17.84 -4.61 3.71
N GLU A 22 -17.23 -5.79 3.83
CA GLU A 22 -17.84 -7.03 4.30
C GLU A 22 -17.65 -7.26 5.81
N GLY A 23 -16.96 -6.35 6.49
CA GLY A 23 -16.67 -6.44 7.93
C GLY A 23 -15.45 -7.30 8.26
N ILE A 24 -14.65 -7.69 7.25
CA ILE A 24 -13.42 -8.45 7.47
C ILE A 24 -12.34 -7.50 8.00
N VAL A 25 -11.71 -7.90 9.09
CA VAL A 25 -10.63 -7.14 9.72
C VAL A 25 -9.28 -7.55 9.13
N TYR A 26 -8.47 -6.56 8.79
CA TYR A 26 -7.12 -6.71 8.29
C TYR A 26 -6.14 -5.96 9.21
N LYS A 27 -5.07 -6.62 9.63
CA LYS A 27 -4.01 -6.04 10.48
C LYS A 27 -2.92 -5.46 9.60
N ALA A 28 -2.48 -4.24 9.89
CA ALA A 28 -1.38 -3.61 9.18
C ALA A 28 -0.06 -4.37 9.45
N ASN A 29 0.75 -4.54 8.41
CA ASN A 29 2.05 -5.20 8.49
C ASN A 29 3.18 -4.21 8.18
N GLN A 30 3.09 -3.53 7.05
CA GLN A 30 4.09 -2.58 6.61
C GLN A 30 3.48 -1.50 5.73
N LEU A 31 4.19 -0.39 5.63
CA LEU A 31 4.04 0.60 4.58
C LEU A 31 5.31 0.63 3.73
N HIS A 32 5.16 0.84 2.43
CA HIS A 32 6.27 1.16 1.53
C HIS A 32 5.82 2.15 0.45
N MET A 33 6.79 2.73 -0.25
CA MET A 33 6.53 3.78 -1.24
C MET A 33 7.16 3.43 -2.59
N HIS A 34 6.46 3.79 -3.64
CA HIS A 34 6.96 3.83 -5.01
C HIS A 34 7.05 5.27 -5.44
N TRP A 35 8.17 5.64 -6.05
CA TRP A 35 8.41 7.00 -6.50
C TRP A 35 9.25 6.99 -7.77
N GLY A 36 9.21 8.13 -8.46
CA GLY A 36 9.82 8.30 -9.76
C GLY A 36 10.62 9.60 -9.85
N GLY A 37 11.24 9.84 -11.01
CA GLY A 37 11.98 11.05 -11.31
C GLY A 37 11.09 12.23 -11.69
N ALA A 38 11.68 13.43 -11.75
CA ALA A 38 10.98 14.71 -11.89
C ALA A 38 10.21 14.94 -13.22
N PHE A 39 10.32 14.05 -14.19
CA PHE A 39 9.67 14.17 -15.51
C PHE A 39 8.45 13.25 -15.61
N LEU A 40 7.43 13.64 -16.37
CA LEU A 40 6.18 12.85 -16.57
C LEU A 40 6.44 11.40 -17.03
N GLU A 41 7.46 11.21 -17.88
CA GLU A 41 7.95 9.91 -18.38
C GLU A 41 8.71 9.10 -17.30
N LEU A 42 9.07 9.72 -16.18
CA LEU A 42 9.73 9.11 -15.01
C LEU A 42 8.77 8.99 -13.81
N SER A 43 7.47 9.09 -14.02
CA SER A 43 6.44 9.05 -12.97
C SER A 43 6.49 7.77 -12.12
N GLY A 44 6.14 7.91 -10.83
CA GLY A 44 6.52 6.97 -9.78
C GLY A 44 5.44 6.05 -9.22
N SER A 45 4.16 6.36 -9.45
CA SER A 45 3.07 5.47 -9.01
C SER A 45 3.02 4.21 -9.87
N GLU A 46 2.67 3.08 -9.27
CA GLU A 46 2.42 1.81 -9.97
C GLU A 46 1.05 1.85 -10.66
N HIS A 47 0.02 2.30 -9.95
CA HIS A 47 -1.33 2.49 -10.47
C HIS A 47 -1.42 3.76 -11.32
N THR A 48 -2.40 3.76 -12.23
CA THR A 48 -2.75 4.92 -13.07
C THR A 48 -4.21 5.32 -12.87
N ILE A 49 -4.49 6.61 -13.04
CA ILE A 49 -5.86 7.12 -13.16
C ILE A 49 -5.98 7.75 -14.53
N ASN A 50 -6.89 7.22 -15.36
CA ASN A 50 -7.07 7.65 -16.76
C ASN A 50 -5.76 7.61 -17.56
N GLY A 51 -4.94 6.57 -17.32
CA GLY A 51 -3.63 6.40 -17.97
C GLY A 51 -2.50 7.27 -17.41
N ILE A 52 -2.78 8.12 -16.41
CA ILE A 52 -1.78 9.04 -15.83
C ILE A 52 -1.24 8.45 -14.53
N ARG A 53 0.10 8.34 -14.43
CA ARG A 53 0.83 8.03 -13.20
C ARG A 53 1.06 9.29 -12.37
N ARG A 54 1.13 9.15 -11.05
CA ARG A 54 1.41 10.22 -10.07
C ARG A 54 2.85 10.15 -9.57
N VAL A 55 3.27 11.16 -8.81
CA VAL A 55 4.69 11.32 -8.42
C VAL A 55 5.14 10.27 -7.40
N ILE A 56 4.26 9.91 -6.49
CA ILE A 56 4.50 8.90 -5.45
C ILE A 56 3.24 8.06 -5.28
N GLU A 57 3.41 6.78 -5.00
CA GLU A 57 2.37 5.90 -4.49
C GLU A 57 2.81 5.26 -3.19
N ILE A 58 1.94 5.28 -2.17
CA ILE A 58 2.16 4.61 -0.90
C ILE A 58 1.31 3.36 -0.86
N HIS A 59 1.92 2.24 -0.50
CA HIS A 59 1.21 1.00 -0.19
C HIS A 59 1.23 0.75 1.31
N ILE A 60 0.04 0.60 1.91
CA ILE A 60 -0.12 0.07 3.27
C ILE A 60 -0.62 -1.37 3.15
N VAL A 61 0.27 -2.31 3.43
CA VAL A 61 0.00 -3.74 3.32
C VAL A 61 -0.59 -4.25 4.62
N HIS A 62 -1.78 -4.84 4.51
CA HIS A 62 -2.47 -5.50 5.60
C HIS A 62 -2.64 -7.00 5.30
N PHE A 63 -2.80 -7.80 6.35
CA PHE A 63 -3.15 -9.22 6.23
C PHE A 63 -4.42 -9.53 7.02
N ASN A 64 -5.20 -10.48 6.51
CA ASN A 64 -6.49 -10.86 7.06
C ASN A 64 -6.32 -11.38 8.50
N SER A 65 -7.09 -10.84 9.44
CA SER A 65 -6.97 -11.14 10.87
C SER A 65 -7.32 -12.59 11.22
N LYS A 66 -7.93 -13.35 10.30
CA LYS A 66 -8.16 -14.80 10.46
C LYS A 66 -6.85 -15.60 10.52
N TYR A 67 -5.76 -15.05 9.99
CA TYR A 67 -4.43 -15.65 10.06
C TYR A 67 -3.63 -15.05 11.21
N ARG A 68 -2.73 -15.86 11.79
CA ARG A 68 -1.90 -15.44 12.92
C ARG A 68 -0.74 -14.57 12.48
N THR A 69 -0.23 -14.80 11.27
CA THR A 69 0.93 -14.09 10.72
C THR A 69 0.72 -13.66 9.27
N TYR A 70 1.45 -12.63 8.86
CA TYR A 70 1.53 -12.22 7.45
C TYR A 70 2.02 -13.36 6.54
N GLU A 71 3.00 -14.14 7.00
CA GLU A 71 3.59 -15.24 6.23
C GLU A 71 2.60 -16.37 5.93
N GLU A 72 1.69 -16.66 6.86
CA GLU A 72 0.59 -17.61 6.64
C GLU A 72 -0.43 -17.04 5.65
N ALA A 73 -0.73 -15.73 5.76
CA ALA A 73 -1.76 -15.08 4.97
C ALA A 73 -1.37 -14.84 3.51
N LYS A 74 -0.09 -14.55 3.21
CA LYS A 74 0.37 -14.10 1.90
C LYS A 74 0.10 -15.08 0.74
N SER A 75 -0.06 -16.37 1.05
CA SER A 75 -0.31 -17.43 0.07
C SER A 75 -1.79 -17.78 -0.07
N GLN A 76 -2.68 -17.03 0.58
CA GLN A 76 -4.10 -17.36 0.71
C GLN A 76 -4.98 -16.41 -0.09
N ALA A 77 -6.09 -16.93 -0.62
CA ALA A 77 -7.13 -16.10 -1.22
C ALA A 77 -7.68 -15.13 -0.16
N ASN A 78 -7.77 -13.85 -0.54
CA ASN A 78 -8.14 -12.72 0.33
C ASN A 78 -7.29 -12.63 1.61
N GLY A 79 -6.07 -13.18 1.55
CA GLY A 79 -5.13 -13.17 2.67
C GLY A 79 -4.49 -11.80 2.91
N LEU A 80 -4.38 -10.99 1.87
CA LEU A 80 -3.82 -9.64 1.92
C LEU A 80 -4.83 -8.61 1.41
N SER A 81 -4.70 -7.39 1.92
CA SER A 81 -5.37 -6.20 1.38
C SER A 81 -4.37 -5.05 1.40
N VAL A 82 -4.27 -4.31 0.29
CA VAL A 82 -3.30 -3.22 0.14
C VAL A 82 -4.05 -1.92 -0.11
N LEU A 83 -3.87 -0.96 0.78
CA LEU A 83 -4.34 0.40 0.55
C LEU A 83 -3.28 1.19 -0.22
N ALA A 84 -3.62 1.58 -1.46
CA ALA A 84 -2.81 2.44 -2.30
C ALA A 84 -3.19 3.93 -2.11
N ILE A 85 -2.21 4.81 -1.97
CA ILE A 85 -2.43 6.26 -1.84
C ILE A 85 -1.57 6.96 -2.90
N LEU A 86 -2.21 7.70 -3.81
CA LEU A 86 -1.51 8.42 -4.87
C LEU A 86 -1.25 9.87 -4.44
N ILE A 87 0.01 10.29 -4.49
CA ILE A 87 0.39 11.65 -4.15
C ILE A 87 0.59 12.44 -5.44
N GLU A 88 -0.09 13.58 -5.54
CA GLU A 88 0.07 14.53 -6.63
C GLU A 88 0.93 15.71 -6.18
N GLN A 89 1.53 16.42 -7.14
CA GLN A 89 2.32 17.60 -6.81
C GLN A 89 1.38 18.66 -6.21
N GLY A 90 1.59 18.99 -4.93
CA GLY A 90 0.80 19.98 -4.20
C GLY A 90 -0.54 19.47 -3.62
N THR A 91 -0.91 18.18 -3.71
CA THR A 91 -2.14 17.64 -3.09
C THR A 91 -2.07 16.12 -2.83
N LEU A 92 -2.59 15.64 -1.68
CA LEU A 92 -2.73 14.21 -1.35
C LEU A 92 -4.05 13.65 -1.91
N CYS A 93 -4.02 12.57 -2.70
CA CYS A 93 -5.22 11.87 -3.18
C CYS A 93 -5.30 10.47 -2.54
N ILE A 94 -6.36 10.20 -1.77
CA ILE A 94 -6.59 8.87 -1.16
C ILE A 94 -7.58 8.10 -2.03
N LYS A 95 -7.19 6.90 -2.51
CA LYS A 95 -8.06 6.02 -3.29
C LYS A 95 -8.03 4.60 -2.73
N MET A 96 -9.16 4.11 -2.23
CA MET A 96 -9.30 2.72 -1.80
C MET A 96 -9.56 1.87 -3.05
N THR A 97 -8.69 0.91 -3.39
CA THR A 97 -8.97 -0.13 -4.39
C THR A 97 -9.29 -1.43 -3.67
N GLN A 98 -10.44 -2.02 -3.99
CA GLN A 98 -10.85 -3.37 -3.54
C GLN A 98 -10.31 -4.42 -4.51
#